data_AF-A0A3B0WT20-F1
#
_entry.id   AF-A0A3B0WT20-F1
#
_cell.length_a   1.000
_cell.length_b   1.000
_cell.length_c   1.000
_cell.angle_alpha   90.00
_cell.angle_beta   90.00
_cell.angle_gamma   90.00
#
_symmetry.space_group_name_H-M   'P 1'
#
loop_
_entity.id
_entity.type
_entity.pdbx_description
1 polymer ?
#
loop_
_entity_poly.entity_id
_entity_poly.type
_entity_poly.pdbx_seq_one_letter_code
_entity_poly.pdbx_strand_id
1 'polypeptide(L)'
;MNENNLQVTEMGIEDKKAMTAATKAMEVALVGYRNICGNVDLNCDIDWSNWSHYDYEKLNVFDDDERPRTAILEGLGNVLTDVFSAMGELFKESRFKRALANIAVISVTGKKDQSSRSVGFEFDGATLNVSINADTIVSNVDFFLENALREQILATDFPSAIKDFDMSFSATIKYRLAEVEKSPNKMIEVYTASGVFSGELVSSSSDVLVLKTEARSMHLEAGMSYINIDTITAIHV
;
A
#
# COMPACT_ATOMS: atom_id res chain seq x y z
N MET A 1 42.90 -20.34 25.29
CA MET A 1 41.57 -20.96 25.54
C MET A 1 40.53 -19.91 25.24
N ASN A 2 39.47 -20.31 24.54
CA ASN A 2 38.43 -19.46 23.94
C ASN A 2 37.57 -18.74 24.99
N GLU A 3 37.43 -17.43 24.87
CA GLU A 3 36.32 -16.65 25.43
C GLU A 3 35.57 -15.95 24.29
N ASN A 4 34.99 -16.75 23.38
CA ASN A 4 33.94 -16.30 22.46
C ASN A 4 32.65 -17.03 22.86
N ASN A 5 32.17 -16.73 24.07
CA ASN A 5 30.76 -16.96 24.38
C ASN A 5 30.00 -15.72 23.88
N LEU A 6 29.71 -15.71 22.56
CA LEU A 6 28.65 -14.87 22.04
C LEU A 6 27.37 -15.27 22.79
N GLN A 7 26.95 -14.42 23.73
CA GLN A 7 25.61 -14.47 24.27
C GLN A 7 24.65 -14.33 23.10
N VAL A 8 24.01 -15.43 22.73
CA VAL A 8 22.73 -15.38 22.03
C VAL A 8 21.75 -14.85 23.05
N THR A 9 21.53 -13.54 23.08
CA THR A 9 20.57 -12.91 23.99
C THR A 9 19.18 -13.33 23.52
N GLU A 10 18.60 -14.33 24.17
CA GLU A 10 17.20 -14.71 23.97
C GLU A 10 16.30 -13.47 24.14
N MET A 11 15.33 -13.31 23.24
CA MET A 11 14.38 -12.19 23.31
C MET A 11 13.60 -12.21 24.62
N GLY A 12 13.64 -11.10 25.35
CA GLY A 12 12.92 -10.93 26.60
C GLY A 12 11.40 -10.88 26.40
N ILE A 13 10.63 -10.99 27.49
CA ILE A 13 9.17 -10.89 27.45
C ILE A 13 8.72 -9.53 26.90
N GLU A 14 9.40 -8.45 27.27
CA GLU A 14 9.08 -7.10 26.80
C GLU A 14 9.38 -6.93 25.31
N ASP A 15 10.48 -7.50 24.79
CA ASP A 15 10.77 -7.50 23.35
C ASP A 15 9.67 -8.19 22.55
N LYS A 16 9.18 -9.35 23.03
CA LYS A 16 8.09 -10.08 22.38
C LYS A 16 6.78 -9.28 22.37
N LYS A 17 6.49 -8.53 23.44
CA LYS A 17 5.33 -7.63 23.48
C LYS A 17 5.48 -6.49 22.49
N ALA A 18 6.65 -5.87 22.42
CA ALA A 18 6.95 -4.81 21.45
C ALA A 18 6.80 -5.30 20.00
N MET A 19 7.34 -6.47 19.66
CA MET A 19 7.19 -7.07 18.33
C MET A 19 5.71 -7.34 17.98
N THR A 20 4.95 -7.82 18.96
CA THR A 20 3.50 -8.05 18.80
C THR A 20 2.76 -6.74 18.55
N ALA A 21 3.10 -5.68 19.30
CA ALA A 21 2.51 -4.35 19.13
C ALA A 21 2.83 -3.75 17.75
N ALA A 22 4.09 -3.86 17.31
CA ALA A 22 4.52 -3.39 15.99
C ALA A 22 3.82 -4.15 14.85
N THR A 23 3.69 -5.48 14.97
CA THR A 23 2.93 -6.30 14.01
C THR A 23 1.49 -5.83 13.92
N LYS A 24 0.82 -5.61 15.07
CA LYS A 24 -0.56 -5.13 15.07
C LYS A 24 -0.72 -3.74 14.46
N ALA A 25 0.22 -2.82 14.72
CA ALA A 25 0.21 -1.49 14.11
C ALA A 25 0.35 -1.59 12.58
N MET A 26 1.29 -2.43 12.11
CA MET A 26 1.45 -2.73 10.68
C MET A 26 0.18 -3.31 10.08
N GLU A 27 -0.48 -4.30 10.70
CA GLU A 27 -1.72 -4.89 10.18
C GLU A 27 -2.83 -3.83 10.01
N VAL A 28 -2.96 -2.93 10.99
CA VAL A 28 -3.92 -1.82 10.92
C VAL A 28 -3.59 -0.87 9.77
N ALA A 29 -2.32 -0.47 9.62
CA ALA A 29 -1.87 0.41 8.55
C ALA A 29 -2.03 -0.24 7.16
N LEU A 30 -1.72 -1.53 7.05
CA LEU A 30 -1.91 -2.33 5.83
C LEU A 30 -3.38 -2.35 5.42
N VAL A 31 -4.30 -2.61 6.34
CA VAL A 31 -5.75 -2.54 6.06
C VAL A 31 -6.14 -1.15 5.54
N GLY A 32 -5.62 -0.09 6.17
CA GLY A 32 -5.80 1.29 5.70
C GLY A 32 -5.33 1.48 4.25
N TYR A 33 -4.12 1.03 3.94
CA TYR A 33 -3.56 1.09 2.58
C TYR A 33 -4.39 0.28 1.57
N ARG A 34 -4.79 -0.96 1.91
CA ARG A 34 -5.63 -1.80 1.06
C ARG A 34 -6.95 -1.11 0.72
N ASN A 35 -7.56 -0.42 1.68
CA ASN A 35 -8.78 0.34 1.47
C ASN A 35 -8.56 1.55 0.52
N ILE A 36 -7.43 2.24 0.63
CA ILE A 36 -7.09 3.37 -0.24
C ILE A 36 -6.83 2.89 -1.68
N CYS A 37 -6.10 1.79 -1.84
CA CYS A 37 -5.54 1.38 -3.13
C CYS A 37 -6.33 0.27 -3.84
N GLY A 38 -7.29 -0.36 -3.16
CA GLY A 38 -8.03 -1.50 -3.69
C GLY A 38 -7.21 -2.79 -3.82
N ASN A 39 -6.01 -2.83 -3.25
CA ASN A 39 -5.09 -3.96 -3.34
C ASN A 39 -5.34 -4.96 -2.21
N VAL A 40 -6.45 -5.70 -2.30
CA VAL A 40 -6.92 -6.59 -1.21
C VAL A 40 -5.97 -7.75 -0.91
N ASP A 41 -5.15 -8.16 -1.87
CA ASP A 41 -4.26 -9.32 -1.77
C ASP A 41 -2.84 -8.93 -1.31
N LEU A 42 -2.52 -7.64 -1.17
CA LEU A 42 -1.21 -7.19 -0.71
C LEU A 42 -0.89 -7.79 0.66
N ASN A 43 0.14 -8.62 0.77
CA ASN A 43 0.63 -9.12 2.05
C ASN A 43 1.78 -8.27 2.60
N CYS A 44 1.96 -8.27 3.92
CA CYS A 44 3.12 -7.66 4.55
C CYS A 44 3.65 -8.59 5.65
N ASP A 45 4.92 -8.95 5.56
CA ASP A 45 5.58 -9.86 6.49
C ASP A 45 6.80 -9.18 7.11
N ILE A 46 6.92 -9.26 8.43
CA ILE A 46 8.11 -8.79 9.16
C ILE A 46 8.99 -9.99 9.47
N ASP A 47 10.19 -10.02 8.88
CA ASP A 47 11.21 -10.98 9.22
C ASP A 47 11.89 -10.58 10.53
N TRP A 48 11.39 -11.14 11.62
CA TRP A 48 11.91 -10.95 12.96
C TRP A 48 13.25 -11.66 13.24
N SER A 49 13.66 -12.60 12.38
CA SER A 49 14.86 -13.42 12.63
C SER A 49 16.15 -12.60 12.62
N ASN A 50 16.18 -11.52 11.84
CA ASN A 50 17.35 -10.67 11.68
C ASN A 50 17.52 -9.61 12.79
N TRP A 51 16.53 -9.44 13.67
CA TRP A 51 16.52 -8.38 14.69
C TRP A 51 17.20 -8.81 16.00
N SER A 52 17.36 -10.11 16.26
CA SER A 52 18.11 -10.61 17.41
C SER A 52 19.62 -10.45 17.29
N HIS A 53 20.12 -10.20 16.08
CA HIS A 53 21.54 -10.08 15.77
C HIS A 53 22.04 -8.63 15.76
N TYR A 54 21.16 -7.69 16.09
CA TYR A 54 21.47 -6.27 16.14
C TYR A 54 22.32 -5.93 17.35
N ASP A 55 23.33 -5.09 17.12
CA ASP A 55 24.10 -4.49 18.20
C ASP A 55 23.38 -3.22 18.69
N TYR A 56 22.37 -3.42 19.53
CA TYR A 56 21.52 -2.35 20.07
C TYR A 56 22.32 -1.30 20.86
N GLU A 57 23.47 -1.68 21.42
CA GLU A 57 24.37 -0.75 22.12
C GLU A 57 25.07 0.21 21.15
N LYS A 58 25.25 -0.18 19.89
CA LYS A 58 25.81 0.67 18.83
C LYS A 58 24.79 1.56 18.13
N LEU A 59 23.51 1.40 18.43
CA LEU A 59 22.41 2.15 17.80
C LEU A 59 22.20 3.53 18.46
N ASN A 60 23.27 4.14 18.93
CA ASN A 60 23.28 5.35 19.74
C ASN A 60 22.94 6.60 18.89
N VAL A 61 21.89 7.33 19.26
CA VAL A 61 21.35 8.47 18.51
C VAL A 61 21.51 9.72 19.36
N PHE A 62 22.68 10.36 19.29
CA PHE A 62 23.02 11.63 19.97
C PHE A 62 22.92 11.61 21.51
N ASP A 63 24.04 11.88 22.17
CA ASP A 63 24.15 12.31 23.58
C ASP A 63 23.33 11.51 24.63
N ASP A 64 23.99 10.51 25.24
CA ASP A 64 23.67 9.90 26.54
C ASP A 64 22.33 9.12 26.73
N ASP A 65 21.42 9.05 25.75
CA ASP A 65 20.20 8.22 25.87
C ASP A 65 20.31 6.89 25.08
N GLU A 66 20.86 5.86 25.74
CA GLU A 66 20.76 4.47 25.28
C GLU A 66 19.28 4.07 25.16
N ARG A 67 18.77 3.96 23.92
CA ARG A 67 17.40 3.47 23.72
C ARG A 67 17.36 1.97 23.97
N PRO A 68 16.51 1.49 24.89
CA PRO A 68 16.36 0.05 25.08
C PRO A 68 15.82 -0.57 23.81
N ARG A 69 16.31 -1.77 23.47
CA ARG A 69 15.85 -2.61 22.36
C ARG A 69 14.33 -2.61 22.19
N THR A 70 13.59 -2.68 23.29
CA THR A 70 12.12 -2.67 23.30
C THR A 70 11.54 -1.41 22.64
N ALA A 71 12.09 -0.22 22.91
CA ALA A 71 11.63 1.04 22.30
C ALA A 71 11.88 1.08 20.79
N ILE A 72 12.98 0.49 20.33
CA ILE A 72 13.30 0.34 18.91
C ILE A 72 12.29 -0.58 18.22
N LEU A 73 11.98 -1.72 18.86
CA LEU A 73 10.99 -2.67 18.33
C LEU A 73 9.57 -2.07 18.30
N GLU A 74 9.20 -1.27 19.30
CA GLU A 74 7.92 -0.52 19.29
C GLU A 74 7.87 0.53 18.18
N GLY A 75 8.97 1.27 17.99
CA GLY A 75 9.09 2.30 16.95
C GLY A 75 8.90 1.77 15.53
N LEU A 76 9.17 0.48 15.29
CA LEU A 76 8.96 -0.18 14.00
C LEU A 76 7.51 -0.03 13.50
N GLY A 77 6.53 -0.16 14.40
CA GLY A 77 5.12 -0.04 14.05
C GLY A 77 4.77 1.36 13.52
N ASN A 78 5.37 2.39 14.09
CA ASN A 78 5.18 3.77 13.64
C ASN A 78 5.81 3.98 12.27
N VAL A 79 7.05 3.51 12.06
CA VAL A 79 7.72 3.61 10.76
C VAL A 79 6.92 2.91 9.67
N LEU A 80 6.41 1.71 9.94
CA LEU A 80 5.58 1.00 8.96
C LEU A 80 4.26 1.73 8.68
N THR A 81 3.65 2.34 9.69
CA THR A 81 2.48 3.20 9.49
C THR A 81 2.80 4.35 8.53
N ASP A 82 3.93 5.02 8.72
CA ASP A 82 4.37 6.10 7.83
C ASP A 82 4.66 5.61 6.41
N VAL A 83 5.26 4.41 6.26
CA VAL A 83 5.46 3.77 4.95
C VAL A 83 4.13 3.57 4.23
N PHE A 84 3.15 2.96 4.89
CA PHE A 84 1.83 2.73 4.29
C PHE A 84 1.09 4.02 3.98
N SER A 85 1.18 5.04 4.85
CA SER A 85 0.63 6.36 4.59
C SER A 85 1.27 7.01 3.37
N ALA A 86 2.61 6.99 3.26
CA ALA A 86 3.33 7.53 2.12
C ALA A 86 3.00 6.78 0.82
N MET A 87 2.93 5.44 0.86
CA MET A 87 2.46 4.66 -0.28
C MET A 87 1.04 5.04 -0.69
N GLY A 88 0.15 5.27 0.27
CA GLY A 88 -1.24 5.67 0.03
C GLY A 88 -1.35 7.06 -0.62
N GLU A 89 -0.54 8.02 -0.20
CA GLU A 89 -0.47 9.35 -0.83
C GLU A 89 0.11 9.26 -2.25
N LEU A 90 1.23 8.54 -2.43
CA LEU A 90 1.85 8.35 -3.75
C LEU A 90 0.92 7.59 -4.71
N PHE A 91 0.06 6.70 -4.22
CA PHE A 91 -0.92 6.01 -5.06
C PHE A 91 -1.94 6.95 -5.72
N LYS A 92 -2.19 8.12 -5.11
CA LYS A 92 -3.05 9.17 -5.71
C LYS A 92 -2.40 9.80 -6.93
N GLU A 93 -1.08 9.69 -7.07
CA GLU A 93 -0.35 10.16 -8.25
C GLU A 93 -0.37 9.11 -9.36
N SER A 94 -0.89 9.50 -10.53
CA SER A 94 -1.06 8.61 -11.69
C SER A 94 0.23 7.88 -12.09
N ARG A 95 1.39 8.55 -11.97
CA ARG A 95 2.70 8.01 -12.32
C ARG A 95 3.16 6.85 -11.42
N PHE A 96 2.74 6.80 -10.16
CA PHE A 96 3.16 5.76 -9.21
C PHE A 96 2.12 4.66 -9.03
N LYS A 97 0.86 4.94 -9.39
CA LYS A 97 -0.28 4.04 -9.22
C LYS A 97 -0.01 2.62 -9.76
N ARG A 98 0.58 2.49 -10.96
CA ARG A 98 0.89 1.17 -11.56
C ARG A 98 1.97 0.41 -10.78
N ALA A 99 3.06 1.08 -10.44
CA ALA A 99 4.16 0.46 -9.70
C ALA A 99 3.67 -0.03 -8.33
N LEU A 100 2.86 0.78 -7.64
CA LEU A 100 2.28 0.45 -6.34
C LEU A 100 1.20 -0.64 -6.43
N ALA A 101 0.36 -0.65 -7.47
CA ALA A 101 -0.67 -1.68 -7.68
C ALA A 101 -0.07 -3.06 -7.98
N ASN A 102 1.14 -3.12 -8.53
CA ASN A 102 1.83 -4.37 -8.84
C ASN A 102 2.52 -5.00 -7.63
N ILE A 103 2.58 -4.32 -6.49
CA ILE A 103 3.15 -4.88 -5.27
C ILE A 103 2.16 -5.91 -4.72
N ALA A 104 2.62 -7.15 -4.61
CA ALA A 104 1.90 -8.25 -4.00
C ALA A 104 2.38 -8.52 -2.57
N VAL A 105 3.66 -8.25 -2.29
CA VAL A 105 4.28 -8.52 -0.99
C VAL A 105 5.12 -7.32 -0.56
N ILE A 106 5.01 -6.95 0.71
CA ILE A 106 5.97 -6.09 1.39
C ILE A 106 6.76 -6.96 2.36
N SER A 107 8.06 -7.07 2.15
CA SER A 107 8.95 -7.82 3.03
C SER A 107 9.74 -6.85 3.89
N VAL A 108 9.51 -6.87 5.20
CA VAL A 108 10.17 -5.98 6.15
C VAL A 108 11.30 -6.73 6.84
N THR A 109 12.51 -6.19 6.79
CA THR A 109 13.67 -6.75 7.48
C THR A 109 14.51 -5.68 8.12
N GLY A 110 15.40 -6.11 9.01
CA GLY A 110 16.42 -5.26 9.56
C GLY A 110 17.57 -4.99 8.57
N LYS A 111 18.02 -3.73 8.44
CA LYS A 111 19.30 -3.39 7.80
C LYS A 111 20.51 -3.97 8.53
N LYS A 112 21.40 -4.62 7.76
CA LYS A 112 22.73 -5.04 8.22
C LYS A 112 23.64 -3.85 8.57
N ASP A 113 23.57 -2.77 7.79
CA ASP A 113 24.28 -1.52 8.09
C ASP A 113 23.41 -0.62 8.96
N GLN A 114 23.77 -0.58 10.24
CA GLN A 114 23.06 0.15 11.28
C GLN A 114 23.49 1.62 11.40
N SER A 115 24.43 2.09 10.57
CA SER A 115 24.92 3.48 10.60
C SER A 115 24.01 4.49 9.88
N SER A 116 23.09 4.02 9.02
CA SER A 116 22.23 4.86 8.17
C SER A 116 20.81 4.97 8.70
N ARG A 117 20.32 6.20 8.96
CA ARG A 117 19.00 6.47 9.55
C ARG A 117 17.82 6.37 8.58
N SER A 118 18.10 6.00 7.33
CA SER A 118 17.08 5.91 6.28
C SER A 118 16.38 4.55 6.30
N VAL A 119 15.09 4.54 5.96
CA VAL A 119 14.43 3.31 5.50
C VAL A 119 14.93 3.02 4.09
N GLY A 120 15.33 1.77 3.85
CA GLY A 120 15.70 1.29 2.53
C GLY A 120 14.49 0.70 1.83
N PHE A 121 14.34 1.01 0.54
CA PHE A 121 13.30 0.45 -0.31
C PHE A 121 13.97 -0.14 -1.55
N GLU A 122 13.62 -1.37 -1.88
CA GLU A 122 14.11 -2.06 -3.06
C GLU A 122 12.98 -2.90 -3.65
N PHE A 123 12.85 -2.90 -4.97
CA PHE A 123 11.86 -3.69 -5.69
C PHE A 123 12.49 -4.97 -6.22
N ASP A 124 11.88 -6.11 -5.91
CA ASP A 124 12.18 -7.40 -6.52
C ASP A 124 10.90 -7.95 -7.16
N GLY A 125 10.68 -7.58 -8.42
CA GLY A 125 9.46 -7.91 -9.14
C GLY A 125 8.20 -7.33 -8.48
N ALA A 126 7.39 -8.21 -7.87
CA ALA A 126 6.16 -7.85 -7.15
C ALA A 126 6.37 -7.66 -5.64
N THR A 127 7.62 -7.74 -5.16
CA THR A 127 7.96 -7.59 -3.75
C THR A 127 8.61 -6.22 -3.52
N LEU A 128 8.08 -5.46 -2.56
CA LEU A 128 8.76 -4.29 -2.01
C LEU A 128 9.52 -4.71 -0.74
N ASN A 129 10.84 -4.76 -0.84
CA ASN A 129 11.71 -5.00 0.30
C ASN A 129 11.91 -3.69 1.07
N VAL A 130 11.49 -3.68 2.33
CA VAL A 130 11.59 -2.54 3.25
C VAL A 130 12.62 -2.89 4.31
N SER A 131 13.77 -2.24 4.24
CA SER A 131 14.86 -2.45 5.20
C SER A 131 14.87 -1.33 6.22
N ILE A 132 14.57 -1.65 7.48
CA ILE A 132 14.41 -0.66 8.55
C ILE A 132 15.64 -0.68 9.46
N ASN A 133 16.16 0.52 9.76
CA ASN A 133 17.16 0.69 10.81
C ASN A 133 16.46 0.97 12.16
N ALA A 134 17.15 0.64 13.23
CA ALA A 134 16.72 0.78 14.60
C ALA A 134 16.64 2.22 15.12
N ASP A 135 17.23 3.19 14.42
CA ASP A 135 16.98 4.61 14.71
C ASP A 135 15.61 5.02 14.11
N THR A 136 14.52 4.50 14.66
CA THR A 136 13.13 4.65 14.19
C THR A 136 12.61 6.11 14.14
N ILE A 137 13.50 7.10 14.21
CA ILE A 137 13.27 8.51 13.93
C ILE A 137 13.51 8.74 12.43
N VAL A 138 12.50 8.47 11.60
CA VAL A 138 12.63 8.69 10.15
C VAL A 138 11.96 10.00 9.78
N SER A 139 12.77 11.03 9.49
CA SER A 139 12.33 12.11 8.63
C SER A 139 12.54 11.66 7.18
N ASN A 140 11.50 11.79 6.34
CA ASN A 140 11.57 11.60 4.88
C ASN A 140 11.34 10.17 4.32
N VAL A 141 10.45 9.38 4.93
CA VAL A 141 10.00 8.08 4.35
C VAL A 141 9.50 8.24 2.91
N ASP A 142 8.73 9.30 2.66
CA ASP A 142 8.18 9.68 1.37
C ASP A 142 9.25 9.87 0.29
N PHE A 143 10.33 10.61 0.60
CA PHE A 143 11.41 10.88 -0.34
C PHE A 143 12.14 9.61 -0.79
N PHE A 144 12.49 8.73 0.16
CA PHE A 144 13.20 7.49 -0.17
C PHE A 144 12.30 6.51 -0.94
N LEU A 145 11.03 6.43 -0.57
CA LEU A 145 10.05 5.61 -1.28
C LEU A 145 9.79 6.12 -2.70
N GLU A 146 9.65 7.44 -2.88
CA GLU A 146 9.45 8.05 -4.20
C GLU A 146 10.65 7.75 -5.13
N ASN A 147 11.88 7.85 -4.61
CA ASN A 147 13.08 7.54 -5.39
C ASN A 147 13.13 6.07 -5.82
N ALA A 148 12.84 5.13 -4.91
CA ALA A 148 12.81 3.71 -5.24
C ALA A 148 11.72 3.39 -6.30
N LEU A 149 10.55 4.02 -6.20
CA LEU A 149 9.49 3.89 -7.20
C LEU A 149 9.91 4.44 -8.57
N ARG A 150 10.61 5.59 -8.60
CA ARG A 150 11.14 6.17 -9.83
C ARG A 150 12.17 5.25 -10.48
N GLU A 151 13.09 4.69 -9.70
CA GLU A 151 14.07 3.73 -10.19
C GLU A 151 13.38 2.48 -10.75
N GLN A 152 12.37 1.94 -10.07
CA GLN A 152 11.60 0.79 -10.56
C GLN A 152 10.88 1.08 -11.88
N ILE A 153 10.27 2.27 -12.01
CA ILE A 153 9.61 2.71 -13.25
C ILE A 153 10.62 2.84 -14.40
N LEU A 154 11.85 3.25 -14.12
CA LEU A 154 12.92 3.39 -15.13
C LEU A 154 13.57 2.04 -15.47
N ALA A 155 13.75 1.15 -14.49
CA ALA A 155 14.38 -0.15 -14.64
C ALA A 155 13.49 -1.18 -15.35
N THR A 156 12.18 -1.00 -15.25
CA THR A 156 11.24 -1.64 -16.16
C THR A 156 11.30 -0.91 -17.49
N ASP A 157 12.28 -1.24 -18.34
CA ASP A 157 12.31 -0.87 -19.77
C ASP A 157 10.88 -0.96 -20.29
N PHE A 158 10.25 0.18 -20.57
CA PHE A 158 8.96 0.19 -21.26
C PHE A 158 9.31 0.05 -22.74
N PRO A 159 9.16 -1.13 -23.37
CA PRO A 159 9.09 -1.12 -24.81
C PRO A 159 7.85 -0.28 -25.11
N SER A 160 7.95 0.63 -26.07
CA SER A 160 6.83 1.33 -26.71
C SER A 160 5.83 0.39 -27.42
N ALA A 161 5.80 -0.89 -27.03
CA ALA A 161 4.94 -1.93 -27.53
C ALA A 161 4.85 -3.06 -26.47
N ILE A 162 4.09 -2.87 -25.39
CA ILE A 162 3.44 -3.98 -24.71
C ILE A 162 1.99 -3.58 -24.46
N LYS A 163 1.12 -4.25 -25.25
CA LYS A 163 -0.33 -4.36 -25.16
C LYS A 163 -0.89 -3.95 -23.81
N ASP A 164 -1.83 -3.01 -23.86
CA ASP A 164 -3.02 -2.92 -23.01
C ASP A 164 -3.12 -4.09 -22.03
N PHE A 165 -2.43 -3.95 -20.90
CA PHE A 165 -2.89 -4.61 -19.71
C PHE A 165 -4.22 -3.93 -19.44
N ASP A 166 -5.30 -4.70 -19.52
CA ASP A 166 -6.65 -4.32 -19.17
C ASP A 166 -6.68 -3.84 -17.70
N MET A 167 -6.23 -2.60 -17.48
CA MET A 167 -6.33 -1.80 -16.26
C MET A 167 -7.68 -1.09 -16.18
N SER A 168 -8.55 -1.40 -17.12
CA SER A 168 -9.76 -0.67 -17.42
C SER A 168 -10.83 -0.89 -16.35
N PHE A 169 -10.76 -2.03 -15.66
CA PHE A 169 -11.74 -2.43 -14.67
C PHE A 169 -11.08 -2.71 -13.31
N SER A 170 -10.84 -1.66 -12.51
CA SER A 170 -10.26 -1.82 -11.16
C SER A 170 -11.05 -2.82 -10.30
N ALA A 171 -10.37 -3.63 -9.50
CA ALA A 171 -11.01 -4.59 -8.59
C ALA A 171 -12.03 -3.92 -7.66
N THR A 172 -11.78 -2.66 -7.26
CA THR A 172 -12.73 -1.83 -6.50
C THR A 172 -14.02 -1.56 -7.28
N ILE A 173 -13.93 -1.23 -8.57
CA ILE A 173 -15.10 -1.06 -9.44
C ILE A 173 -15.84 -2.40 -9.60
N LYS A 174 -15.11 -3.54 -9.74
CA LYS A 174 -15.73 -4.88 -9.82
C LYS A 174 -16.51 -5.21 -8.56
N TYR A 175 -15.89 -4.97 -7.41
CA TYR A 175 -16.50 -5.22 -6.12
C TYR A 175 -17.75 -4.36 -5.90
N ARG A 176 -17.67 -3.05 -6.16
CA ARG A 176 -18.82 -2.15 -6.02
C ARG A 176 -19.98 -2.52 -6.93
N LEU A 177 -19.70 -2.91 -8.18
CA LEU A 177 -20.75 -3.37 -9.09
C LEU A 177 -21.39 -4.68 -8.63
N ALA A 178 -20.61 -5.62 -8.12
CA ALA A 178 -21.14 -6.85 -7.55
C ALA A 178 -22.01 -6.62 -6.29
N GLU A 179 -21.76 -5.56 -5.51
CA GLU A 179 -22.63 -5.13 -4.41
C GLU A 179 -23.95 -4.54 -4.93
N VAL A 180 -23.89 -3.66 -5.92
CA VAL A 180 -25.06 -3.02 -6.54
C VAL A 180 -25.97 -4.04 -7.20
N GLU A 181 -25.42 -5.04 -7.90
CA GLU A 181 -26.20 -6.08 -8.57
C GLU A 181 -27.03 -6.94 -7.59
N LYS A 182 -26.56 -7.05 -6.34
CA LYS A 182 -27.26 -7.74 -5.25
C LYS A 182 -28.24 -6.84 -4.48
N SER A 183 -28.17 -5.53 -4.67
CA SER A 183 -29.02 -4.56 -3.99
C SER A 183 -30.43 -4.54 -4.60
N PRO A 184 -31.49 -4.43 -3.77
CA PRO A 184 -32.85 -4.19 -4.27
C PRO A 184 -32.98 -2.80 -4.93
N ASN A 185 -32.08 -1.87 -4.61
CA ASN A 185 -31.99 -0.56 -5.23
C ASN A 185 -30.70 -0.47 -6.04
N LYS A 186 -30.83 -0.39 -7.36
CA LYS A 186 -29.70 -0.37 -8.31
C LYS A 186 -29.29 1.04 -8.73
N MET A 187 -29.73 2.07 -8.01
CA MET A 187 -29.33 3.44 -8.29
C MET A 187 -27.86 3.66 -7.96
N ILE A 188 -27.10 4.20 -8.91
CA ILE A 188 -25.68 4.53 -8.74
C ILE A 188 -25.33 5.87 -9.39
N GLU A 189 -24.27 6.48 -8.89
CA GLU A 189 -23.55 7.56 -9.55
C GLU A 189 -22.18 7.07 -10.04
N VAL A 190 -21.91 7.31 -11.31
CA VAL A 190 -20.68 6.90 -11.99
C VAL A 190 -19.89 8.15 -12.35
N TYR A 191 -18.67 8.22 -11.83
CA TYR A 191 -17.74 9.32 -12.05
C TYR A 191 -16.76 8.89 -13.13
N THR A 192 -16.60 9.71 -14.15
CA THR A 192 -15.64 9.54 -15.25
C THR A 192 -14.75 10.77 -15.38
N ALA A 193 -13.66 10.66 -16.13
CA ALA A 193 -12.84 11.83 -16.48
C ALA A 193 -13.63 12.93 -17.24
N SER A 194 -14.71 12.54 -17.93
CA SER A 194 -15.54 13.45 -18.73
C SER A 194 -16.76 14.03 -17.99
N GLY A 195 -17.09 13.53 -16.80
CA GLY A 195 -18.27 13.97 -16.06
C GLY A 195 -18.90 12.87 -15.20
N VAL A 196 -20.07 13.19 -14.63
CA VAL A 196 -20.81 12.33 -13.68
C VAL A 196 -22.14 11.91 -14.30
N PHE A 197 -22.46 10.63 -14.18
CA PHE A 197 -23.70 10.02 -14.66
C PHE A 197 -24.44 9.40 -13.48
N SER A 198 -25.77 9.49 -13.45
CA SER A 198 -26.59 8.95 -12.36
C SER A 198 -27.81 8.23 -12.94
N GLY A 199 -28.09 7.04 -12.43
CA GLY A 199 -29.22 6.24 -12.89
C GLY A 199 -29.25 4.84 -12.31
N GLU A 200 -30.26 4.07 -12.70
CA GLU A 200 -30.42 2.67 -12.33
C GLU A 200 -29.48 1.80 -13.17
N LEU A 201 -28.67 0.95 -12.53
CA LEU A 201 -27.83 -0.02 -13.21
C LEU A 201 -28.70 -1.08 -13.90
N VAL A 202 -28.65 -1.09 -15.23
CA VAL A 202 -29.39 -2.06 -16.07
C VAL A 202 -28.52 -3.28 -16.36
N SER A 203 -27.28 -3.05 -16.79
CA SER A 203 -26.33 -4.12 -17.09
C SER A 203 -24.88 -3.65 -16.97
N SER A 204 -24.00 -4.61 -16.71
CA SER A 204 -22.55 -4.45 -16.74
C SER A 204 -21.93 -5.53 -17.64
N SER A 205 -20.83 -5.21 -18.30
CA SER A 205 -19.99 -6.13 -19.09
C SER A 205 -18.52 -5.84 -18.80
N SER A 206 -17.56 -6.46 -19.49
CA SER A 206 -16.15 -6.07 -19.34
C SER A 206 -15.86 -4.65 -19.82
N ASP A 207 -16.63 -4.16 -20.80
CA ASP A 207 -16.26 -2.96 -21.56
C ASP A 207 -17.23 -1.79 -21.31
N VAL A 208 -18.50 -2.10 -21.06
CA VAL A 208 -19.57 -1.12 -20.95
C VAL A 208 -20.44 -1.34 -19.72
N LEU A 209 -20.75 -0.24 -19.05
CA LEU A 209 -21.75 -0.12 -18.01
C LEU A 209 -22.96 0.68 -18.53
N VAL A 210 -24.16 0.16 -18.27
CA VAL A 210 -25.40 0.72 -18.81
C VAL A 210 -26.29 1.22 -17.68
N LEU A 211 -26.56 2.53 -17.68
CA LEU A 211 -27.47 3.18 -16.75
C LEU A 211 -28.77 3.58 -17.44
N LYS A 212 -29.90 3.37 -16.75
CA LYS A 212 -31.17 4.00 -17.08
C LYS A 212 -31.28 5.29 -16.29
N THR A 213 -31.20 6.42 -17.00
CA THR A 213 -31.31 7.75 -16.42
C THR A 213 -32.76 8.18 -16.32
N GLU A 214 -33.14 8.75 -15.18
CA GLU A 214 -34.48 9.32 -15.02
C GLU A 214 -34.59 10.67 -15.74
N ALA A 215 -35.76 10.90 -16.35
CA ALA A 215 -36.10 12.16 -16.97
C ALA A 215 -36.10 13.29 -15.91
N ARG A 216 -35.15 14.23 -16.01
CA ARG A 216 -35.08 15.38 -15.10
C ARG A 216 -36.09 16.49 -15.41
N SER A 217 -36.89 16.39 -16.48
CA SER A 217 -37.96 17.34 -16.80
C SER A 217 -39.08 16.71 -17.64
N MET A 218 -40.27 17.33 -17.65
CA MET A 218 -41.44 16.92 -18.46
C MET A 218 -41.20 16.92 -19.98
N HIS A 219 -40.02 17.37 -20.44
CA HIS A 219 -39.66 17.45 -21.86
C HIS A 219 -38.40 16.62 -22.21
N LEU A 220 -37.85 15.86 -21.27
CA LEU A 220 -36.73 14.96 -21.50
C LEU A 220 -37.23 13.52 -21.39
N GLU A 221 -37.03 12.71 -22.42
CA GLU A 221 -37.33 11.28 -22.35
C GLU A 221 -36.31 10.58 -21.45
N ALA A 222 -36.74 9.54 -20.74
CA ALA A 222 -35.83 8.68 -19.99
C ALA A 222 -34.81 8.08 -20.96
N GLY A 223 -33.53 8.27 -20.65
CA GLY A 223 -32.41 7.90 -21.54
C GLY A 223 -31.62 6.70 -21.03
N MET A 224 -30.94 6.01 -21.94
CA MET A 224 -29.91 5.03 -21.62
C MET A 224 -28.55 5.69 -21.76
N SER A 225 -27.71 5.58 -20.73
CA SER A 225 -26.30 6.00 -20.78
C SER A 225 -25.40 4.77 -20.90
N TYR A 226 -24.51 4.78 -21.87
CA TYR A 226 -23.52 3.75 -22.12
C TYR A 226 -22.16 4.31 -21.74
N ILE A 227 -21.56 3.77 -20.69
CA ILE A 227 -20.33 4.28 -20.10
C ILE A 227 -19.24 3.25 -20.34
N ASN A 228 -18.17 3.64 -21.03
CA ASN A 228 -17.00 2.79 -21.18
C ASN A 228 -16.32 2.63 -19.80
N ILE A 229 -16.12 1.40 -19.36
CA ILE A 229 -15.61 1.10 -18.01
C ILE A 229 -14.20 1.67 -17.80
N ASP A 230 -13.38 1.69 -18.84
CA ASP A 230 -12.02 2.24 -18.86
C ASP A 230 -11.98 3.72 -18.45
N THR A 231 -13.11 4.42 -18.60
CA THR A 231 -13.24 5.84 -18.30
C THR A 231 -13.72 6.12 -16.88
N ILE A 232 -14.13 5.07 -16.15
CA ILE A 232 -14.69 5.18 -14.80
C ILE A 232 -13.57 5.39 -13.78
N THR A 233 -13.68 6.48 -13.03
CA THR A 233 -12.76 6.81 -11.94
C THR A 233 -13.32 6.42 -10.57
N ALA A 234 -14.64 6.41 -10.40
CA ALA A 234 -15.32 5.99 -9.17
C ALA A 234 -16.79 5.61 -9.40
N ILE A 235 -17.35 4.80 -8.50
CA ILE A 235 -18.78 4.49 -8.42
C ILE A 235 -19.26 4.75 -6.98
N HIS A 236 -20.38 5.45 -6.84
CA HIS A 236 -21.08 5.69 -5.59
C HIS A 236 -22.46 5.03 -5.65
N VAL A 237 -22.88 4.41 -4.54
CA VAL A 237 -24.13 3.64 -4.40
C VAL A 237 -25.02 4.33 -3.38
#